data_AF-A0A103YLR1-F1
#
_entry.id   AF-A0A103YLR1-F1
#
_cell.length_a   1.000
_cell.length_b   1.000
_cell.length_c   1.000
_cell.angle_alpha   90.00
_cell.angle_beta   90.00
_cell.angle_gamma   90.00
#
_symmetry.space_group_name_H-M   'P 1'
#
loop_
_entity.id
_entity.type
_entity.pdbx_description
1 polymer ?
#
loop_
_entity_poly.entity_id
_entity_poly.type
_entity_poly.pdbx_seq_one_letter_code
_entity_poly.pdbx_strand_id
1 'polypeptide(L)'
;MLINSLRTSFHCFLDLQRTFSFTRPFQKKIFNLSLSVATASAKMESQPPCLLVLNGKSASEQELAKSLKENSCLRLADDVKLLTFLQPEMERQLEEDEFNIDTYMGSLMTTCFGRILLWSPRLPSTQDVVSLNYCEIPVGSVCIADVQFKGRGRSQNVWESPKGGLLFSFTIQMEDGRVVPLVQYIGIPPLDVRIKWPNDLYLDGLKVGGILCTSTYRSKKFNVSAGVGLNVDNDKPTTSLNAALRKLTSGYRLRREDIASAFFNKFEYLFHILINQGFQPLEELYYKAWLHSGQRIVVQEKNEDQDLLIENVVTVQGLTPSGYLLAIADSGEMCELHPDGNSF
;
A
#
# COMPACT_ATOMS: atom_id res chain seq x y z
N MET A 1 -27.26 0.05 3.86
CA MET A 1 -26.49 -0.73 2.88
C MET A 1 -25.01 -0.87 3.25
N LEU A 2 -24.30 0.19 3.70
CA LEU A 2 -22.88 0.11 4.16
C LEU A 2 -22.63 -0.94 5.28
N ILE A 3 -23.53 -1.05 6.26
CA ILE A 3 -23.41 -2.00 7.39
C ILE A 3 -23.36 -3.46 6.90
N ASN A 4 -24.21 -3.82 5.92
CA ASN A 4 -24.20 -5.16 5.34
C ASN A 4 -23.06 -5.33 4.36
N SER A 5 -22.63 -4.30 3.62
CA SER A 5 -21.48 -4.38 2.71
C SER A 5 -20.17 -4.63 3.48
N LEU A 6 -19.86 -3.81 4.50
CA LEU A 6 -18.67 -4.01 5.34
C LEU A 6 -18.75 -5.29 6.17
N ARG A 7 -19.92 -5.64 6.76
CA ARG A 7 -20.10 -6.93 7.48
C ARG A 7 -20.06 -8.15 6.57
N THR A 8 -20.62 -8.11 5.36
CA THR A 8 -20.66 -9.27 4.45
C THR A 8 -19.31 -9.44 3.79
N SER A 9 -18.62 -8.36 3.42
CA SER A 9 -17.20 -8.42 3.03
C SER A 9 -16.34 -8.94 4.16
N PHE A 10 -16.57 -8.55 5.43
CA PHE A 10 -15.84 -9.09 6.59
C PHE A 10 -16.18 -10.55 6.95
N HIS A 11 -17.46 -10.95 6.90
CA HIS A 11 -17.86 -12.32 7.19
C HIS A 11 -17.45 -13.29 6.08
N CYS A 12 -17.55 -12.88 4.81
CA CYS A 12 -17.00 -13.65 3.69
C CYS A 12 -15.46 -13.71 3.76
N PHE A 13 -14.81 -12.62 4.23
CA PHE A 13 -13.38 -12.57 4.50
C PHE A 13 -12.92 -13.49 5.65
N LEU A 14 -13.69 -13.58 6.74
CA LEU A 14 -13.43 -14.48 7.86
C LEU A 14 -13.82 -15.94 7.57
N ASP A 15 -14.86 -16.19 6.77
CA ASP A 15 -15.28 -17.55 6.37
C ASP A 15 -14.30 -18.19 5.39
N LEU A 16 -13.60 -17.40 4.57
CA LEU A 16 -12.45 -17.86 3.78
C LEU A 16 -11.23 -18.26 4.64
N GLN A 17 -11.10 -17.73 5.86
CA GLN A 17 -10.01 -18.04 6.80
C GLN A 17 -10.35 -19.16 7.82
N ARG A 18 -11.63 -19.50 8.00
CA ARG A 18 -12.09 -20.38 9.10
C ARG A 18 -11.98 -21.89 8.86
N THR A 19 -11.46 -22.34 7.73
CA THR A 19 -11.44 -23.79 7.41
C THR A 19 -10.39 -24.59 8.18
N PHE A 20 -9.42 -24.00 8.87
CA PHE A 20 -8.52 -24.74 9.79
C PHE A 20 -8.02 -23.86 10.93
N SER A 21 -8.38 -24.20 12.18
CA SER A 21 -7.72 -23.64 13.37
C SER A 21 -7.67 -24.68 14.49
N PHE A 22 -6.51 -24.76 15.15
CA PHE A 22 -6.36 -25.29 16.50
C PHE A 22 -5.37 -24.43 17.28
N THR A 23 -5.79 -23.99 18.46
CA THR A 23 -5.07 -23.14 19.43
C THR A 23 -4.35 -23.96 20.49
N ARG A 24 -3.29 -23.40 21.12
CA ARG A 24 -3.02 -23.54 22.58
C ARG A 24 -2.02 -22.47 23.10
N PRO A 25 -2.06 -22.11 24.40
CA PRO A 25 -1.35 -20.95 24.96
C PRO A 25 -0.04 -21.33 25.69
N PHE A 26 0.88 -20.36 25.85
CA PHE A 26 2.06 -20.50 26.73
C PHE A 26 2.26 -19.28 27.65
N GLN A 27 2.68 -19.56 28.88
CA GLN A 27 2.82 -18.62 30.01
C GLN A 27 4.18 -17.87 30.01
N LYS A 28 4.14 -16.61 30.45
CA LYS A 28 5.28 -15.68 30.60
C LYS A 28 6.12 -15.94 31.86
N LYS A 29 7.43 -15.70 31.76
CA LYS A 29 8.29 -15.21 32.87
C LYS A 29 8.94 -13.89 32.42
N ILE A 30 8.97 -12.93 33.34
CA ILE A 30 9.34 -11.52 33.10
C ILE A 30 10.76 -11.29 33.61
N PHE A 31 11.61 -10.65 32.81
CA PHE A 31 12.76 -9.89 33.27
C PHE A 31 12.76 -8.51 32.59
N ASN A 32 12.89 -7.46 33.39
CA ASN A 32 12.92 -6.07 32.94
C ASN A 32 14.37 -5.61 32.72
N LEU A 33 14.65 -4.97 31.59
CA LEU A 33 15.79 -4.08 31.44
C LEU A 33 15.28 -2.74 30.91
N SER A 34 15.29 -1.73 31.78
CA SER A 34 15.03 -0.33 31.45
C SER A 34 16.31 0.32 30.93
N LEU A 35 16.30 0.85 29.71
CA LEU A 35 17.29 1.84 29.27
C LEU A 35 16.71 3.24 29.46
N SER A 36 17.22 3.95 30.46
CA SER A 36 16.98 5.37 30.67
C SER A 36 17.83 6.19 29.69
N VAL A 37 17.19 7.01 28.86
CA VAL A 37 17.87 8.03 28.05
C VAL A 37 18.01 9.29 28.90
N ALA A 38 19.25 9.61 29.29
CA ALA A 38 19.59 10.88 29.93
C ALA A 38 19.86 11.97 28.88
N THR A 39 19.50 13.19 29.22
CA THR A 39 19.51 14.39 28.37
C THR A 39 20.88 15.07 28.23
N ALA A 40 21.00 15.79 27.10
CA ALA A 40 21.80 16.98 26.81
C ALA A 40 23.21 16.82 26.20
N SER A 41 23.34 17.21 24.92
CA SER A 41 24.28 18.26 24.45
C SER A 41 24.14 18.43 22.92
N ALA A 42 23.84 19.66 22.48
CA ALA A 42 23.79 20.04 21.07
C ALA A 42 25.17 19.90 20.39
N LYS A 43 25.38 18.77 19.70
CA LYS A 43 26.29 18.60 18.57
C LYS A 43 25.43 18.22 17.37
N MET A 44 25.88 18.46 16.12
CA MET A 44 25.20 17.96 14.92
C MET A 44 24.82 16.48 15.12
N GLU A 45 23.58 16.23 15.53
CA GLU A 45 23.11 14.88 15.80
C GLU A 45 22.95 14.21 14.44
N SER A 46 23.88 13.31 14.12
CA SER A 46 23.64 12.29 13.11
C SER A 46 22.28 11.68 13.41
N GLN A 47 21.33 11.74 12.47
CA GLN A 47 20.00 11.20 12.69
C GLN A 47 20.10 9.77 13.25
N PRO A 48 19.28 9.42 14.25
CA PRO A 48 19.34 8.09 14.84
C PRO A 48 19.14 7.04 13.74
N PRO A 49 19.84 5.90 13.80
CA PRO A 49 19.72 4.88 12.79
C PRO A 49 18.28 4.38 12.71
N CYS A 50 17.81 4.12 11.48
CA CYS A 50 16.55 3.43 11.26
C CYS A 50 16.74 1.94 11.52
N LEU A 51 15.76 1.34 12.18
CA LEU A 51 15.72 -0.10 12.45
C LEU A 51 14.88 -0.78 11.37
N LEU A 52 15.35 -1.91 10.85
CA LEU A 52 14.62 -2.73 9.88
C LEU A 52 14.66 -4.19 10.30
N VAL A 53 13.50 -4.80 10.38
CA VAL A 53 13.29 -6.15 10.90
C VAL A 53 12.86 -7.04 9.78
N LEU A 54 13.64 -8.09 9.55
CA LEU A 54 13.44 -9.02 8.47
C LEU A 54 12.72 -10.26 9.00
N ASN A 55 11.70 -10.70 8.27
CA ASN A 55 10.99 -11.93 8.54
C ASN A 55 10.61 -12.65 7.24
N GLY A 56 10.63 -13.98 7.30
CA GLY A 56 10.15 -14.84 6.23
C GLY A 56 9.04 -15.77 6.72
N LYS A 57 8.03 -16.00 5.88
CA LYS A 57 6.86 -16.82 6.19
C LYS A 57 7.18 -18.33 6.33
N SER A 58 8.18 -18.84 5.61
CA SER A 58 8.65 -20.24 5.65
C SER A 58 10.12 -20.33 6.06
N ALA A 59 10.61 -21.54 6.37
CA ALA A 59 12.02 -21.77 6.73
C ALA A 59 13.00 -21.29 5.64
N SER A 60 12.72 -21.54 4.35
CA SER A 60 13.57 -21.04 3.26
C SER A 60 13.57 -19.52 3.16
N GLU A 61 12.44 -18.88 3.44
CA GLU A 61 12.30 -17.42 3.44
C GLU A 61 12.97 -16.79 4.68
N GLN A 62 13.02 -17.51 5.81
CA GLN A 62 13.77 -17.11 7.01
C GLN A 62 15.28 -17.15 6.77
N GLU A 63 15.79 -18.19 6.10
CA GLU A 63 17.20 -18.25 5.69
C GLU A 63 17.54 -17.14 4.69
N LEU A 64 16.62 -16.80 3.79
CA LEU A 64 16.81 -15.65 2.91
C LEU A 64 16.87 -14.32 3.69
N ALA A 65 15.96 -14.11 4.65
CA ALA A 65 16.01 -12.94 5.52
C ALA A 65 17.34 -12.84 6.29
N LYS A 66 17.88 -13.96 6.74
CA LYS A 66 19.21 -14.06 7.35
C LYS A 66 20.32 -13.66 6.38
N SER A 67 20.31 -14.18 5.16
CA SER A 67 21.26 -13.81 4.10
C SER A 67 21.21 -12.31 3.78
N LEU A 68 20.02 -11.72 3.67
CA LEU A 68 19.83 -10.28 3.46
C LEU A 68 20.46 -9.44 4.58
N LYS A 69 20.33 -9.89 5.82
CA LYS A 69 20.96 -9.25 6.99
C LYS A 69 22.49 -9.35 6.92
N GLU A 70 23.02 -10.55 6.72
CA GLU A 70 24.47 -10.83 6.76
C GLU A 70 25.23 -10.11 5.64
N ASN A 71 24.67 -10.06 4.44
CA ASN A 71 25.33 -9.42 3.30
C ASN A 71 25.29 -7.88 3.35
N SER A 72 24.57 -7.28 4.31
CA SER A 72 24.43 -5.82 4.45
C SER A 72 24.00 -5.12 3.14
N CYS A 73 23.20 -5.81 2.32
CA CYS A 73 22.83 -5.33 0.98
C CYS A 73 21.81 -4.20 1.00
N LEU A 74 21.05 -4.07 2.09
CA LEU A 74 19.91 -3.16 2.18
C LEU A 74 20.35 -1.72 2.42
N ARG A 75 19.80 -0.81 1.62
CA ARG A 75 20.11 0.63 1.61
C ARG A 75 18.87 1.46 1.87
N LEU A 76 19.07 2.62 2.47
CA LEU A 76 18.08 3.69 2.55
C LEU A 76 18.55 4.89 1.72
N ALA A 77 17.62 5.77 1.38
CA ALA A 77 17.94 7.05 0.78
C ALA A 77 18.74 7.95 1.74
N ASP A 78 19.45 8.93 1.20
CA ASP A 78 20.09 10.04 1.92
C ASP A 78 21.09 9.61 3.02
N ASP A 79 21.84 8.51 2.77
CA ASP A 79 22.85 7.96 3.69
C ASP A 79 22.34 7.68 5.12
N VAL A 80 21.03 7.49 5.27
CA VAL A 80 20.41 7.16 6.55
C VAL A 80 20.96 5.83 7.04
N LYS A 81 21.59 5.83 8.21
CA LYS A 81 22.14 4.62 8.82
C LYS A 81 21.03 3.61 9.08
N LEU A 82 21.23 2.37 8.62
CA LEU A 82 20.30 1.27 8.80
C LEU A 82 20.87 0.23 9.77
N LEU A 83 20.05 -0.25 10.70
CA LEU A 83 20.33 -1.40 11.55
C LEU A 83 19.32 -2.49 11.22
N THR A 84 19.81 -3.66 10.81
CA THR A 84 19.00 -4.81 10.41
C THR A 84 18.96 -5.87 11.51
N PHE A 85 17.76 -6.39 11.77
CA PHE A 85 17.51 -7.45 12.76
C PHE A 85 16.66 -8.54 12.14
N LEU A 86 16.80 -9.78 12.61
CA LEU A 86 15.79 -10.80 12.36
C LEU A 86 14.68 -10.68 13.42
N GLN A 87 13.43 -10.99 13.06
CA GLN A 87 12.32 -10.95 14.02
C GLN A 87 12.63 -11.69 15.35
N PRO A 88 13.24 -12.89 15.37
CA PRO A 88 13.55 -13.58 16.64
C PRO A 88 14.58 -12.86 17.52
N GLU A 89 15.35 -11.91 16.98
CA GLU A 89 16.34 -11.13 17.73
C GLU A 89 15.69 -9.97 18.49
N MET A 90 14.43 -9.65 18.19
CA MET A 90 13.67 -8.62 18.88
C MET A 90 12.95 -9.18 20.10
N GLU A 91 13.70 -9.37 21.19
CA GLU A 91 13.13 -9.53 22.53
C GLU A 91 12.71 -8.16 23.11
N ARG A 92 11.76 -7.47 22.46
CA ARG A 92 11.12 -6.28 23.04
C ARG A 92 9.64 -6.50 23.25
N GLN A 93 9.11 -5.87 24.29
CA GLN A 93 7.68 -5.65 24.36
C GLN A 93 7.33 -4.71 23.21
N LEU A 94 6.66 -5.24 22.18
CA LEU A 94 6.01 -4.43 21.17
C LEU A 94 5.12 -3.41 21.90
N GLU A 95 5.22 -2.15 21.52
CA GLU A 95 4.19 -1.19 21.97
C GLU A 95 2.84 -1.65 21.41
N GLU A 96 1.73 -1.44 22.15
CA GLU A 96 0.40 -1.89 21.72
C GLU A 96 0.00 -1.43 20.31
N ASP A 97 0.62 -0.36 19.82
CA ASP A 97 0.34 0.27 18.53
C ASP A 97 1.42 -0.01 17.44
N GLU A 98 2.34 -0.95 17.64
CA GLU A 98 3.29 -1.40 16.60
C GLU A 98 2.69 -2.50 15.72
N PHE A 99 3.19 -2.65 14.49
CA PHE A 99 2.71 -3.68 13.57
C PHE A 99 3.08 -5.09 14.07
N ASN A 100 2.10 -5.98 14.20
CA ASN A 100 2.32 -7.33 14.70
C ASN A 100 2.64 -8.33 13.58
N ILE A 101 3.94 -8.64 13.43
CA ILE A 101 4.46 -9.54 12.40
C ILE A 101 3.82 -10.94 12.47
N ASP A 102 3.68 -11.52 13.66
CA ASP A 102 3.13 -12.88 13.83
C ASP A 102 1.66 -12.96 13.42
N THR A 103 0.88 -11.93 13.73
CA THR A 103 -0.53 -11.83 13.33
C THR A 103 -0.64 -11.72 11.82
N TYR A 104 0.15 -10.83 11.20
CA TYR A 104 0.18 -10.68 9.74
C TYR A 104 0.59 -11.98 9.05
N MET A 105 1.71 -12.57 9.46
CA MET A 105 2.22 -13.81 8.88
C MET A 105 1.26 -14.97 9.12
N GLY A 106 0.62 -15.05 10.29
CA GLY A 106 -0.35 -16.10 10.62
C GLY A 106 -1.56 -16.14 9.66
N SER A 107 -2.00 -14.98 9.17
CA SER A 107 -3.17 -14.82 8.29
C SER A 107 -2.82 -14.77 6.78
N LEU A 108 -1.54 -14.70 6.43
CA LEU A 108 -1.08 -14.64 5.05
C LEU A 108 -1.11 -16.03 4.39
N MET A 109 -1.80 -16.15 3.26
CA MET A 109 -2.04 -17.40 2.51
C MET A 109 -1.40 -17.42 1.12
N THR A 110 -0.74 -16.34 0.72
CA THR A 110 -0.09 -16.18 -0.58
C THR A 110 1.06 -17.17 -0.79
N THR A 111 1.49 -17.29 -2.04
CA THR A 111 2.64 -18.09 -2.49
C THR A 111 3.84 -17.24 -2.89
N CYS A 112 3.63 -15.96 -3.24
CA CYS A 112 4.67 -15.02 -3.65
C CYS A 112 4.61 -13.71 -2.86
N PHE A 113 3.46 -13.04 -2.81
CA PHE A 113 3.39 -11.67 -2.31
C PHE A 113 3.26 -11.57 -0.79
N GLY A 114 4.04 -10.68 -0.16
CA GLY A 114 3.97 -10.38 1.28
C GLY A 114 4.75 -11.32 2.19
N ARG A 115 5.36 -12.38 1.64
CA ARG A 115 5.94 -13.48 2.44
C ARG A 115 7.35 -13.21 2.96
N ILE A 116 8.05 -12.28 2.33
CA ILE A 116 9.28 -11.67 2.86
C ILE A 116 8.92 -10.27 3.33
N LEU A 117 8.99 -10.04 4.64
CA LEU A 117 8.62 -8.79 5.29
C LEU A 117 9.85 -8.05 5.79
N LEU A 118 9.91 -6.75 5.47
CA LEU A 118 10.83 -5.78 6.02
C LEU A 118 10.03 -4.75 6.83
N TRP A 119 9.90 -4.96 8.12
CA TRP A 119 9.14 -4.04 9.00
C TRP A 119 10.05 -3.02 9.67
N SER A 120 9.56 -1.79 9.87
CA SER A 120 10.24 -0.77 10.66
C SER A 120 9.24 0.03 11.51
N PRO A 121 9.55 0.34 12.78
CA PRO A 121 8.74 1.27 13.55
C PRO A 121 8.81 2.69 12.97
N ARG A 122 9.91 3.05 12.31
CA ARG A 122 10.11 4.37 11.71
C ARG A 122 11.20 4.33 10.64
N LEU A 123 10.86 4.76 9.42
CA LEU A 123 11.80 4.88 8.31
C LEU A 123 11.47 6.08 7.41
N PRO A 124 12.33 6.46 6.45
CA PRO A 124 12.04 7.58 5.55
C PRO A 124 10.81 7.32 4.67
N SER A 125 10.82 6.24 3.89
CA SER A 125 9.77 5.87 2.95
C SER A 125 9.84 4.37 2.63
N THR A 126 8.72 3.64 2.70
CA THR A 126 8.66 2.23 2.29
C THR A 126 8.88 2.10 0.79
N GLN A 127 8.46 3.11 0.02
CA GLN A 127 8.66 3.18 -1.43
C GLN A 127 10.15 3.23 -1.77
N ASP A 128 10.92 3.98 -0.99
CA ASP A 128 12.36 4.15 -1.19
C ASP A 128 13.10 2.85 -0.83
N VAL A 129 12.70 2.16 0.26
CA VAL A 129 13.26 0.84 0.61
C VAL A 129 13.07 -0.17 -0.52
N VAL A 130 11.86 -0.26 -1.07
CA VAL A 130 11.55 -1.25 -2.12
C VAL A 130 12.27 -0.92 -3.43
N SER A 131 12.25 0.35 -3.85
CA SER A 131 12.83 0.75 -5.14
C SER A 131 14.36 0.72 -5.16
N LEU A 132 15.03 1.08 -4.05
CA LEU A 132 16.49 1.07 -3.97
C LEU A 132 17.08 -0.34 -3.84
N ASN A 133 16.32 -1.28 -3.28
CA ASN A 133 16.80 -2.62 -2.97
C ASN A 133 16.20 -3.70 -3.87
N TYR A 134 15.56 -3.32 -4.97
CA TYR A 134 14.83 -4.25 -5.84
C TYR A 134 15.69 -5.43 -6.35
N CYS A 135 17.00 -5.24 -6.53
CA CYS A 135 17.90 -6.31 -6.97
C CYS A 135 18.34 -7.26 -5.85
N GLU A 136 18.17 -6.83 -4.60
CA GLU A 136 18.59 -7.57 -3.41
C GLU A 136 17.41 -8.35 -2.82
N ILE A 137 16.21 -7.79 -2.86
CA ILE A 137 15.00 -8.42 -2.31
C ILE A 137 14.21 -9.15 -3.41
N PRO A 138 13.63 -10.33 -3.12
CA PRO A 138 12.79 -11.04 -4.08
C PRO A 138 11.56 -10.25 -4.52
N VAL A 139 11.03 -10.63 -5.69
CA VAL A 139 9.67 -10.25 -6.12
C VAL A 139 8.66 -10.70 -5.05
N GLY A 140 7.70 -9.84 -4.75
CA GLY A 140 6.71 -10.07 -3.71
C GLY A 140 7.13 -9.64 -2.31
N SER A 141 8.38 -9.22 -2.10
CA SER A 141 8.83 -8.68 -0.79
C SER A 141 8.07 -7.41 -0.46
N VAL A 142 7.65 -7.27 0.80
CA VAL A 142 6.92 -6.11 1.32
C VAL A 142 7.73 -5.39 2.38
N CYS A 143 7.79 -4.07 2.30
CA CYS A 143 8.24 -3.21 3.39
C CYS A 143 7.04 -2.54 4.06
N ILE A 144 6.93 -2.65 5.38
CA ILE A 144 5.86 -2.04 6.20
C ILE A 144 6.49 -1.09 7.20
N ALA A 145 5.92 0.10 7.38
CA ALA A 145 6.35 1.05 8.40
C ALA A 145 5.20 1.44 9.32
N ASP A 146 5.48 1.63 10.61
CA ASP A 146 4.51 2.28 11.51
C ASP A 146 4.45 3.80 11.30
N VAL A 147 5.59 4.40 10.93
CA VAL A 147 5.72 5.83 10.63
C VAL A 147 6.68 6.05 9.46
N GLN A 148 6.29 6.91 8.52
CA GLN A 148 7.21 7.43 7.49
C GLN A 148 7.46 8.93 7.70
N PHE A 149 8.71 9.37 7.67
CA PHE A 149 9.06 10.79 7.82
C PHE A 149 9.41 11.49 6.50
N LYS A 150 9.44 10.75 5.38
CA LYS A 150 9.58 11.25 4.00
C LYS A 150 8.59 10.51 3.08
N GLY A 151 7.36 10.29 3.55
CA GLY A 151 6.32 9.57 2.79
C GLY A 151 6.08 10.18 1.42
N ARG A 152 5.93 9.33 0.40
CA ARG A 152 5.82 9.74 -1.02
C ARG A 152 4.38 9.71 -1.50
N GLY A 153 3.98 10.76 -2.21
CA GLY A 153 2.78 10.82 -3.05
C GLY A 153 3.14 11.05 -4.52
N ARG A 154 2.11 11.15 -5.38
CA ARG A 154 2.29 11.51 -6.79
C ARG A 154 2.71 12.97 -6.95
N SER A 155 3.34 13.30 -8.07
CA SER A 155 3.67 14.68 -8.47
C SER A 155 4.40 15.47 -7.37
N GLN A 156 5.36 14.81 -6.71
CA GLN A 156 6.16 15.36 -5.59
C GLN A 156 5.36 15.70 -4.31
N ASN A 157 4.08 15.33 -4.24
CA ASN A 157 3.31 15.49 -3.01
C ASN A 157 3.90 14.62 -1.90
N VAL A 158 3.80 15.12 -0.66
CA VAL A 158 4.20 14.38 0.54
C VAL A 158 2.99 13.62 1.08
N TRP A 159 3.17 12.34 1.39
CA TRP A 159 2.15 11.55 2.10
C TRP A 159 2.38 11.60 3.60
N GLU A 160 1.52 12.32 4.34
CA GLU A 160 1.56 12.33 5.80
C GLU A 160 1.31 10.92 6.35
N SER A 161 2.27 10.42 7.13
CA SER A 161 2.34 9.01 7.52
C SER A 161 2.49 8.83 9.04
N PRO A 162 1.51 9.26 9.85
CA PRO A 162 1.55 9.12 11.31
C PRO A 162 1.31 7.68 11.75
N LYS A 163 1.60 7.39 13.04
CA LYS A 163 1.29 6.11 13.69
C LYS A 163 -0.22 5.81 13.57
N GLY A 164 -0.57 4.53 13.40
CA GLY A 164 -1.95 4.08 13.16
C GLY A 164 -2.34 3.98 11.69
N GLY A 165 -1.52 4.47 10.76
CA GLY A 165 -1.65 4.16 9.34
C GLY A 165 -1.17 2.73 9.02
N LEU A 166 -1.73 2.13 7.97
CA LEU A 166 -1.15 0.98 7.28
C LEU A 166 -0.36 1.52 6.08
N LEU A 167 0.96 1.45 6.19
CA LEU A 167 1.90 2.09 5.25
C LEU A 167 2.85 1.03 4.75
N PHE A 168 2.71 0.64 3.48
CA PHE A 168 3.56 -0.41 2.93
C PHE A 168 3.86 -0.21 1.46
N SER A 169 4.98 -0.77 1.01
CA SER A 169 5.30 -0.89 -0.40
C SER A 169 5.81 -2.30 -0.69
N PHE A 170 5.62 -2.80 -1.92
CA PHE A 170 6.06 -4.14 -2.30
C PHE A 170 6.57 -4.23 -3.74
N THR A 171 7.41 -5.23 -3.99
CA THR A 171 8.01 -5.47 -5.31
C THR A 171 7.09 -6.29 -6.21
N ILE A 172 6.96 -5.87 -7.45
CA ILE A 172 6.30 -6.62 -8.53
C ILE A 172 7.24 -6.62 -9.74
N GLN A 173 7.27 -7.73 -10.47
CA GLN A 173 7.97 -7.82 -11.76
C GLN A 173 7.00 -8.15 -12.89
N MET A 174 7.11 -7.44 -14.01
CA MET A 174 6.27 -7.64 -15.18
C MET A 174 7.11 -7.56 -16.46
N GLU A 175 6.68 -8.23 -17.53
CA GLU A 175 7.35 -8.16 -18.84
C GLU A 175 6.58 -7.24 -19.80
N ASP A 176 5.25 -7.27 -19.75
CA ASP A 176 4.40 -6.41 -20.57
C ASP A 176 4.21 -5.02 -19.92
N GLY A 177 4.80 -4.00 -20.54
CA GLY A 177 4.69 -2.62 -20.09
C GLY A 177 3.28 -2.04 -20.17
N ARG A 178 2.40 -2.60 -21.03
CA ARG A 178 1.04 -2.09 -21.25
C ARG A 178 0.13 -2.25 -20.03
N VAL A 179 0.40 -3.27 -19.21
CA VAL A 179 -0.39 -3.57 -18.01
C VAL A 179 0.19 -2.95 -16.74
N VAL A 180 1.39 -2.38 -16.78
CA VAL A 180 2.04 -1.74 -15.61
C VAL A 180 1.16 -0.64 -15.00
N PRO A 181 0.55 0.28 -15.78
CA PRO A 181 -0.36 1.30 -15.22
C PRO A 181 -1.59 0.70 -14.52
N LEU A 182 -2.02 -0.50 -14.93
CA LEU A 182 -3.24 -1.15 -14.43
C LEU A 182 -3.06 -1.80 -13.06
N VAL A 183 -1.81 -1.97 -12.59
CA VAL A 183 -1.49 -2.52 -11.26
C VAL A 183 -2.17 -1.72 -10.15
N GLN A 184 -2.25 -0.39 -10.27
CA GLN A 184 -2.88 0.44 -9.25
C GLN A 184 -4.39 0.14 -9.09
N TYR A 185 -5.04 -0.36 -10.13
CA TYR A 185 -6.49 -0.66 -10.13
C TYR A 185 -6.82 -1.99 -9.47
N ILE A 186 -5.85 -2.89 -9.31
CA ILE A 186 -6.03 -4.15 -8.57
C ILE A 186 -5.52 -4.06 -7.13
N GLY A 187 -4.84 -2.97 -6.77
CA GLY A 187 -4.32 -2.66 -5.43
C GLY A 187 -5.39 -2.13 -4.46
N ILE A 188 -6.67 -2.40 -4.69
CA ILE A 188 -7.75 -1.92 -3.82
C ILE A 188 -7.88 -2.85 -2.61
N PRO A 189 -7.81 -2.34 -1.37
CA PRO A 189 -8.00 -3.18 -0.19
C PRO A 189 -9.38 -3.85 -0.22
N PRO A 190 -9.55 -5.03 0.40
CA PRO A 190 -10.83 -5.75 0.46
C PRO A 190 -11.81 -5.11 1.46
N LEU A 191 -12.02 -3.80 1.32
CA LEU A 191 -12.87 -2.97 2.14
C LEU A 191 -13.85 -2.23 1.22
N ASP A 192 -14.97 -1.76 1.76
CA ASP A 192 -15.92 -0.91 1.01
C ASP A 192 -15.40 0.52 0.89
N VAL A 193 -14.24 0.66 0.22
CA VAL A 193 -13.66 1.94 -0.16
C VAL A 193 -13.90 2.19 -1.64
N ARG A 194 -14.07 3.45 -1.98
CA ARG A 194 -14.26 3.93 -3.35
C ARG A 194 -12.95 4.42 -3.94
N ILE A 195 -12.87 4.44 -5.26
CA ILE A 195 -11.67 4.90 -5.98
C ILE A 195 -11.99 6.22 -6.66
N LYS A 196 -11.27 7.27 -6.29
CA LYS A 196 -11.13 8.45 -7.13
C LYS A 196 -9.92 8.19 -8.04
N TRP A 197 -10.19 8.07 -9.33
CA TRP A 197 -9.16 7.88 -10.34
C TRP A 197 -8.12 9.00 -10.23
N PRO A 198 -6.82 8.69 -10.34
CA PRO A 198 -6.27 7.38 -10.72
C PRO A 198 -6.06 6.39 -9.56
N ASN A 199 -5.90 6.88 -8.33
CA ASN A 199 -5.22 6.09 -7.32
C ASN A 199 -5.61 6.43 -5.87
N ASP A 200 -6.60 7.29 -5.66
CA ASP A 200 -7.00 7.71 -4.33
C ASP A 200 -8.15 6.85 -3.81
N LEU A 201 -8.05 6.46 -2.53
CA LEU A 201 -9.06 5.67 -1.84
C LEU A 201 -9.92 6.58 -0.98
N TYR A 202 -11.24 6.48 -1.14
CA TYR A 202 -12.24 7.33 -0.49
C TYR A 202 -13.24 6.49 0.31
N LEU A 203 -13.67 7.03 1.45
CA LEU A 203 -14.76 6.49 2.25
C LEU A 203 -15.67 7.66 2.64
N ASP A 204 -16.96 7.55 2.34
CA ASP A 204 -17.97 8.60 2.60
C ASP A 204 -17.53 10.00 2.10
N GLY A 205 -16.93 10.06 0.91
CA GLY A 205 -16.47 11.29 0.28
C GLY A 205 -15.17 11.87 0.85
N LEU A 206 -14.56 11.24 1.86
CA LEU A 206 -13.27 11.64 2.42
C LEU A 206 -12.16 10.70 1.97
N LYS A 207 -10.99 11.27 1.65
CA LYS A 207 -9.80 10.47 1.31
C LYS A 207 -9.31 9.72 2.54
N VAL A 208 -9.21 8.41 2.44
CA VAL A 208 -8.70 7.50 3.48
C VAL A 208 -7.40 6.81 3.08
N GLY A 209 -6.97 6.94 1.83
CA GLY A 209 -5.72 6.32 1.39
C GLY A 209 -5.34 6.67 -0.03
N GLY A 210 -4.25 6.07 -0.49
CA GLY A 210 -3.77 6.21 -1.85
C GLY A 210 -2.82 5.08 -2.22
N ILE A 211 -2.72 4.83 -3.52
CA ILE A 211 -1.83 3.85 -4.13
C ILE A 211 -0.79 4.60 -4.95
N LEU A 212 0.48 4.22 -4.85
CA LEU A 212 1.58 4.80 -5.62
C LEU A 212 2.34 3.71 -6.35
N CYS A 213 2.22 3.65 -7.67
CA CYS A 213 3.01 2.73 -8.48
C CYS A 213 4.11 3.50 -9.20
N THR A 214 5.35 3.08 -9.02
CA THR A 214 6.51 3.58 -9.77
C THR A 214 7.24 2.39 -10.39
N SER A 215 7.76 2.54 -11.61
CA SER A 215 8.45 1.44 -12.30
C SER A 215 9.80 1.87 -12.86
N THR A 216 10.75 0.94 -12.86
CA THR A 216 11.99 1.03 -13.64
C THR A 216 12.04 -0.12 -14.64
N TYR A 217 12.66 0.09 -15.80
CA TYR A 217 12.85 -0.97 -16.78
C TYR A 217 14.32 -1.42 -16.80
N ARG A 218 14.57 -2.70 -16.49
CA ARG A 218 15.92 -3.27 -16.45
C ARG A 218 15.87 -4.74 -16.86
N SER A 219 16.86 -5.18 -17.65
CA SER A 219 17.01 -6.58 -18.06
C SER A 219 15.74 -7.16 -18.70
N LYS A 220 15.09 -6.37 -19.58
CA LYS A 220 13.84 -6.71 -20.28
C LYS A 220 12.61 -6.89 -19.38
N LYS A 221 12.66 -6.40 -18.15
CA LYS A 221 11.55 -6.48 -17.19
C LYS A 221 11.27 -5.12 -16.57
N PHE A 222 9.99 -4.87 -16.31
CA PHE A 222 9.50 -3.77 -15.50
C PHE A 222 9.52 -4.19 -14.04
N ASN A 223 10.31 -3.47 -13.25
CA ASN A 223 10.42 -3.61 -11.81
C ASN A 223 9.54 -2.53 -11.20
N VAL A 224 8.38 -2.92 -10.70
CA VAL A 224 7.36 -2.03 -10.17
C VAL A 224 7.44 -2.04 -8.64
N SER A 225 7.51 -0.86 -8.05
CA SER A 225 7.32 -0.64 -6.62
C SER A 225 5.91 -0.10 -6.42
N ALA A 226 5.05 -0.89 -5.78
CA ALA A 226 3.68 -0.51 -5.48
C ALA A 226 3.56 -0.17 -3.99
N GLY A 227 3.25 1.09 -3.69
CA GLY A 227 3.01 1.61 -2.36
C GLY A 227 1.52 1.78 -2.08
N VAL A 228 1.09 1.47 -0.86
CA VAL A 228 -0.27 1.69 -0.38
C VAL A 228 -0.17 2.37 0.98
N GLY A 229 -0.78 3.54 1.08
CA GLY A 229 -0.98 4.26 2.34
C GLY A 229 -2.46 4.28 2.68
N LEU A 230 -2.83 3.76 3.85
CA LEU A 230 -4.23 3.68 4.29
C LEU A 230 -4.35 4.17 5.73
N ASN A 231 -5.29 5.08 5.96
CA ASN A 231 -5.59 5.61 7.27
C ASN A 231 -6.47 4.61 8.04
N VAL A 232 -5.89 3.83 8.95
CA VAL A 232 -6.63 2.77 9.65
C VAL A 232 -7.14 3.25 11.01
N ASP A 233 -6.24 3.79 11.83
CA ASP A 233 -6.52 4.28 13.18
C ASP A 233 -6.08 5.73 13.43
N ASN A 234 -5.36 6.35 12.49
CA ASN A 234 -4.89 7.73 12.61
C ASN A 234 -6.00 8.76 12.38
N ASP A 235 -6.03 9.82 13.20
CA ASP A 235 -7.05 10.88 13.10
C ASP A 235 -6.65 12.05 12.18
N LYS A 236 -5.47 11.99 11.55
CA LYS A 236 -4.92 13.04 10.66
C LYS A 236 -4.31 12.44 9.38
N PRO A 237 -4.30 13.17 8.25
CA PRO A 237 -4.81 14.53 8.06
C PRO A 237 -6.33 14.63 7.84
N THR A 238 -7.01 13.54 7.48
CA THR A 238 -8.43 13.55 7.07
C THR A 238 -9.33 12.77 8.03
N THR A 239 -9.44 11.47 7.83
CA THR A 239 -10.20 10.50 8.62
C THR A 239 -9.56 9.13 8.47
N SER A 240 -9.97 8.17 9.30
CA SER A 240 -9.57 6.77 9.21
C SER A 240 -10.74 5.81 9.10
N LEU A 241 -10.44 4.58 8.70
CA LEU A 241 -11.40 3.49 8.59
C LEU A 241 -12.06 3.19 9.94
N ASN A 242 -11.30 3.11 11.03
CA ASN A 242 -11.87 2.85 12.34
C ASN A 242 -12.65 4.05 12.89
N ALA A 243 -12.30 5.29 12.53
CA ALA A 243 -13.13 6.46 12.84
C ALA A 243 -14.51 6.38 12.17
N ALA A 244 -14.57 5.96 10.91
CA ALA A 244 -15.83 5.73 10.20
C ALA A 244 -16.61 4.54 10.81
N LEU A 245 -15.92 3.43 11.10
CA LEU A 245 -16.54 2.24 11.68
C LEU A 245 -17.19 2.52 13.04
N ARG A 246 -16.54 3.32 13.90
CA ARG A 246 -17.08 3.74 15.20
C ARG A 246 -18.41 4.49 15.10
N LYS A 247 -18.65 5.21 13.99
CA LYS A 247 -19.94 5.89 13.75
C LYS A 247 -21.08 4.92 13.41
N LEU A 248 -20.75 3.73 12.91
CA LEU A 248 -21.71 2.74 12.41
C LEU A 248 -22.01 1.64 13.42
N THR A 249 -21.00 1.20 14.19
CA THR A 249 -21.13 0.08 15.13
C THR A 249 -20.16 0.26 16.29
N SER A 250 -20.59 -0.14 17.50
CA SER A 250 -19.71 -0.26 18.66
C SER A 250 -19.14 -1.67 18.72
N GLY A 251 -17.85 -1.81 19.05
CA GLY A 251 -17.20 -3.09 19.39
C GLY A 251 -16.36 -3.78 18.31
N TYR A 252 -16.30 -3.27 17.07
CA TYR A 252 -15.39 -3.78 16.04
C TYR A 252 -14.26 -2.80 15.78
N ARG A 253 -13.04 -3.33 15.63
CA ARG A 253 -11.84 -2.58 15.24
C ARG A 253 -11.10 -3.35 14.15
N LEU A 254 -10.78 -2.65 13.07
CA LEU A 254 -9.93 -3.17 12.00
C LEU A 254 -8.47 -3.12 12.46
N ARG A 255 -7.75 -4.23 12.34
CA ARG A 255 -6.31 -4.28 12.59
C ARG A 255 -5.55 -4.13 11.28
N ARG A 256 -4.37 -3.49 11.33
CA ARG A 256 -3.55 -3.24 10.14
C ARG A 256 -3.04 -4.53 9.52
N GLU A 257 -2.74 -5.51 10.36
CA GLU A 257 -2.26 -6.84 10.02
C GLU A 257 -3.32 -7.65 9.27
N ASP A 258 -4.58 -7.56 9.72
CA ASP A 258 -5.71 -8.20 9.05
C ASP A 258 -5.92 -7.58 7.67
N ILE A 259 -5.92 -6.25 7.56
CA ILE A 259 -6.08 -5.55 6.28
C ILE A 259 -4.91 -5.90 5.33
N ALA A 260 -3.66 -5.90 5.82
CA ALA A 260 -2.49 -6.17 5.01
C ALA A 260 -2.47 -7.62 4.49
N SER A 261 -2.74 -8.61 5.34
CA SER A 261 -2.80 -10.02 4.91
C SER A 261 -3.98 -10.25 3.94
N ALA A 262 -5.13 -9.64 4.21
CA ALA A 262 -6.28 -9.63 3.30
C ALA A 262 -5.95 -9.06 1.92
N PHE A 263 -5.26 -7.92 1.93
CA PHE A 263 -4.81 -7.24 0.72
C PHE A 263 -3.96 -8.17 -0.12
N PHE A 264 -2.90 -8.78 0.44
CA PHE A 264 -2.01 -9.62 -0.34
C PHE A 264 -2.69 -10.90 -0.84
N ASN A 265 -3.54 -11.53 -0.02
CA ASN A 265 -4.30 -12.71 -0.44
C ASN A 265 -5.20 -12.40 -1.65
N LYS A 266 -5.87 -11.24 -1.66
CA LYS A 266 -6.69 -10.79 -2.79
C LYS A 266 -5.83 -10.32 -3.97
N PHE A 267 -4.77 -9.56 -3.70
CA PHE A 267 -3.90 -8.98 -4.71
C PHE A 267 -3.22 -10.06 -5.55
N GLU A 268 -2.69 -11.11 -4.94
CA GLU A 268 -2.04 -12.21 -5.67
C GLU A 268 -3.00 -12.87 -6.66
N TYR A 269 -4.24 -13.15 -6.23
CA TYR A 269 -5.29 -13.67 -7.11
C TYR A 269 -5.60 -12.72 -8.28
N LEU A 270 -5.82 -11.44 -8.01
CA LEU A 270 -6.11 -10.45 -9.06
C LEU A 270 -4.92 -10.22 -9.99
N PHE A 271 -3.70 -10.23 -9.46
CA PHE A 271 -2.46 -10.11 -10.22
C PHE A 271 -2.31 -11.28 -11.20
N HIS A 272 -2.62 -12.51 -10.77
CA HIS A 272 -2.64 -13.66 -11.66
C HIS A 272 -3.67 -13.53 -12.79
N ILE A 273 -4.84 -12.93 -12.54
CA ILE A 273 -5.80 -12.65 -13.62
C ILE A 273 -5.22 -11.59 -14.56
N LEU A 274 -4.70 -10.49 -14.03
CA LEU A 274 -4.15 -9.38 -14.82
C LEU A 274 -3.05 -9.85 -15.78
N ILE A 275 -2.09 -10.64 -15.30
CA ILE A 275 -0.95 -11.07 -16.12
C ILE A 275 -1.32 -12.14 -17.16
N ASN A 276 -2.34 -12.97 -16.91
CA ASN A 276 -2.68 -14.09 -17.79
C ASN A 276 -3.86 -13.79 -18.72
N GLN A 277 -4.77 -12.90 -18.33
CA GLN A 277 -6.03 -12.63 -19.03
C GLN A 277 -6.23 -11.14 -19.34
N GLY A 278 -5.31 -10.27 -18.92
CA GLY A 278 -5.46 -8.82 -19.05
C GLY A 278 -6.43 -8.22 -18.05
N PHE A 279 -6.80 -6.95 -18.25
CA PHE A 279 -7.63 -6.20 -17.29
C PHE A 279 -9.13 -6.36 -17.51
N GLN A 280 -9.57 -6.78 -18.70
CA GLN A 280 -10.99 -6.90 -19.04
C GLN A 280 -11.81 -7.71 -18.00
N PRO A 281 -11.35 -8.86 -17.47
CA PRO A 281 -12.11 -9.59 -16.44
C PRO A 281 -12.21 -8.87 -15.08
N LEU A 282 -11.41 -7.82 -14.89
CA LEU A 282 -11.30 -7.05 -13.65
C LEU A 282 -12.04 -5.71 -13.72
N GLU A 283 -12.49 -5.30 -14.91
CA GLU A 283 -13.15 -4.01 -15.15
C GLU A 283 -14.42 -3.85 -14.31
N GLU A 284 -15.29 -4.85 -14.26
CA GLU A 284 -16.53 -4.78 -13.47
C GLU A 284 -16.22 -4.59 -11.98
N LEU A 285 -15.22 -5.32 -11.46
CA LEU A 285 -14.79 -5.19 -10.07
C LEU A 285 -14.25 -3.78 -9.78
N TYR A 286 -13.49 -3.21 -10.71
CA TYR A 286 -12.95 -1.86 -10.60
C TYR A 286 -14.06 -0.79 -10.66
N TYR A 287 -14.93 -0.83 -11.67
CA TYR A 287 -16.02 0.13 -11.85
C TYR A 287 -17.09 0.03 -10.77
N LYS A 288 -17.22 -1.11 -10.09
CA LYS A 288 -18.06 -1.20 -8.88
C LYS A 288 -17.55 -0.31 -7.74
N ALA A 289 -16.26 -0.01 -7.69
CA ALA A 289 -15.62 0.79 -6.65
C ALA A 289 -15.35 2.24 -7.05
N TRP A 290 -15.23 2.56 -8.34
CA TRP A 290 -14.86 3.91 -8.78
C TRP A 290 -15.94 4.97 -8.50
N LEU A 291 -15.59 6.25 -8.62
CA LEU A 291 -16.46 7.39 -8.31
C LEU A 291 -16.95 8.19 -9.53
N HIS A 292 -16.57 7.81 -10.75
CA HIS A 292 -16.62 8.72 -11.90
C HIS A 292 -17.70 8.41 -12.95
N SER A 293 -18.56 7.40 -12.73
CA SER A 293 -19.63 7.04 -13.70
C SER A 293 -20.49 8.24 -14.09
N GLY A 294 -20.46 8.60 -15.38
CA GLY A 294 -21.30 9.66 -15.94
C GLY A 294 -20.94 11.07 -15.46
N GLN A 295 -19.79 11.25 -14.83
CA GLN A 295 -19.34 12.56 -14.35
C GLN A 295 -19.04 13.47 -15.55
N ARG A 296 -19.66 14.65 -15.60
CA ARG A 296 -19.30 15.72 -16.52
C ARG A 296 -18.19 16.56 -15.90
N ILE A 297 -17.12 16.77 -16.65
CA ILE A 297 -15.93 17.52 -16.23
C ILE A 297 -15.55 18.54 -17.31
N VAL A 298 -14.80 19.56 -16.92
CA VAL A 298 -14.23 20.54 -17.83
C VAL A 298 -12.75 20.20 -18.01
N VAL A 299 -12.33 20.00 -19.24
CA VAL A 299 -10.92 19.79 -19.61
C VAL A 299 -10.39 21.08 -20.22
N GLN A 300 -9.25 21.55 -19.70
CA GLN A 300 -8.55 22.72 -20.20
C GLN A 300 -7.39 22.28 -21.08
N GLU A 301 -7.49 22.55 -22.39
CA GLU A 301 -6.42 22.31 -23.34
C GLU A 301 -5.76 23.63 -23.72
N LYS A 302 -4.42 23.64 -23.76
CA LYS A 302 -3.68 24.77 -24.33
C LYS A 302 -3.69 24.64 -25.84
N ASN A 303 -4.25 25.64 -26.52
CA ASN A 303 -4.12 25.75 -27.96
C ASN A 303 -2.70 26.26 -28.28
N GLU A 304 -1.91 25.46 -29.01
CA GLU A 304 -0.51 25.76 -29.36
C GLU A 304 -0.36 27.09 -30.12
N ASP A 305 -1.41 27.54 -30.82
CA ASP A 305 -1.36 28.71 -31.69
C ASP A 305 -1.76 30.05 -31.04
N GLN A 306 -2.43 30.05 -29.88
CA GLN A 306 -3.07 31.28 -29.37
C GLN A 306 -2.88 31.61 -27.88
N ASP A 307 -2.14 30.81 -27.10
CA ASP A 307 -2.03 30.99 -25.63
C ASP A 307 -3.41 31.06 -24.91
N LEU A 308 -4.48 30.70 -25.61
CA LEU A 308 -5.85 30.65 -25.13
C LEU A 308 -6.14 29.24 -24.63
N LEU A 309 -6.69 29.15 -23.42
CA LEU A 309 -7.20 27.92 -22.84
C LEU A 309 -8.57 27.63 -23.46
N ILE A 310 -8.69 26.47 -24.12
CA ILE A 310 -9.98 25.98 -24.60
C ILE A 310 -10.56 25.09 -23.50
N GLU A 311 -11.79 25.40 -23.08
CA GLU A 311 -12.53 24.60 -22.13
C GLU A 311 -13.52 23.71 -22.86
N ASN A 312 -13.33 22.40 -22.77
CA ASN A 312 -14.22 21.40 -23.34
C ASN A 312 -14.96 20.67 -22.22
N VAL A 313 -16.28 20.63 -22.31
CA VAL A 313 -17.10 19.82 -21.40
C VAL A 313 -17.15 18.40 -21.94
N VAL A 314 -16.69 17.45 -21.14
CA VAL A 314 -16.65 16.02 -21.50
C VAL A 314 -17.34 15.19 -20.43
N THR A 315 -17.88 14.04 -20.83
CA THR A 315 -18.49 13.06 -19.92
C THR A 315 -17.56 11.87 -19.78
N VAL A 316 -17.18 11.53 -18.54
CA VAL A 316 -16.36 10.36 -18.23
C VAL A 316 -17.13 9.08 -18.56
N GLN A 317 -16.52 8.21 -19.37
CA GLN A 317 -17.10 6.95 -19.83
C GLN A 317 -16.43 5.73 -19.21
N GLY A 318 -15.15 5.82 -18.83
CA GLY A 318 -14.40 4.63 -18.45
C GLY A 318 -12.90 4.86 -18.39
N LEU A 319 -12.19 3.76 -18.58
CA LEU A 319 -10.77 3.73 -18.88
C LEU A 319 -10.55 3.33 -20.33
N THR A 320 -9.48 3.84 -20.93
CA THR A 320 -8.94 3.32 -22.19
C THR A 320 -8.23 1.98 -21.94
N PRO A 321 -7.90 1.19 -22.98
CA PRO A 321 -7.15 -0.06 -22.83
C PRO A 321 -5.78 0.11 -22.15
N SER A 322 -5.19 1.30 -22.23
CA SER A 322 -3.95 1.67 -21.56
C SER A 322 -4.13 2.11 -20.11
N GLY A 323 -5.38 2.18 -19.63
CA GLY A 323 -5.72 2.56 -18.27
C GLY A 323 -5.81 4.06 -18.03
N TYR A 324 -5.87 4.89 -19.08
CA TYR A 324 -6.11 6.33 -18.93
C TYR A 324 -7.60 6.62 -18.85
N LEU A 325 -7.98 7.80 -18.35
CA LEU A 325 -9.39 8.15 -18.20
C LEU A 325 -9.99 8.46 -19.57
N LEU A 326 -11.02 7.72 -19.96
CA LEU A 326 -11.76 7.93 -21.20
C LEU A 326 -12.93 8.88 -20.94
N ALA A 327 -12.97 9.98 -21.68
CA ALA A 327 -14.10 10.90 -21.69
C ALA A 327 -14.57 11.18 -23.12
N ILE A 328 -15.84 11.56 -23.29
CA ILE A 328 -16.44 11.90 -24.59
C ILE A 328 -17.05 13.30 -24.50
N ALA A 329 -16.67 14.18 -25.43
CA ALA A 329 -17.23 15.52 -25.57
C ALA A 329 -18.68 15.49 -26.08
N ASP A 330 -19.43 16.57 -25.88
CA ASP A 330 -20.80 16.69 -26.41
C ASP A 330 -20.84 16.61 -27.96
N SER A 331 -19.71 16.87 -28.65
CA SER A 331 -19.53 16.66 -30.09
C SER A 331 -19.40 15.19 -30.51
N GLY A 332 -19.22 14.27 -29.55
CA GLY A 332 -18.91 12.86 -29.78
C GLY A 332 -17.41 12.54 -29.91
N GLU A 333 -16.54 13.55 -29.83
CA GLU A 333 -15.09 13.37 -29.85
C GLU A 333 -14.59 12.68 -28.58
N MET A 334 -13.65 11.74 -28.74
CA MET A 334 -13.05 11.00 -27.63
C MET A 334 -11.81 11.72 -27.10
N CYS A 335 -11.72 11.85 -25.78
CA CYS A 335 -10.59 12.44 -25.08
C CYS A 335 -9.97 11.41 -24.13
N GLU A 336 -8.66 11.18 -24.26
CA GLU A 336 -7.88 10.37 -23.32
C GLU A 336 -7.15 11.31 -22.34
N LEU A 337 -7.48 11.20 -21.04
CA LEU A 337 -6.97 12.10 -20.02
C LEU A 337 -5.92 11.43 -19.14
N HIS A 338 -4.79 12.11 -18.95
CA HIS A 338 -3.68 11.64 -18.14
C HIS A 338 -3.76 12.11 -16.67
N PRO A 339 -3.31 11.29 -15.71
CA PRO A 339 -3.42 11.54 -14.26
C PRO A 339 -2.90 12.86 -13.70
N ASP A 340 -1.82 13.40 -14.26
CA ASP A 340 -1.06 14.51 -13.66
C ASP A 340 -1.26 15.82 -14.42
N GLY A 341 -2.22 15.87 -15.36
CA GLY A 341 -2.55 17.06 -16.16
C GLY A 341 -3.95 17.63 -15.92
N ASN A 342 -4.77 17.00 -15.07
CA ASN A 342 -6.19 17.32 -14.94
C ASN A 342 -6.62 17.41 -13.47
N SER A 343 -7.47 18.38 -13.13
CA SER A 343 -8.11 18.50 -11.81
C SER A 343 -9.61 18.20 -11.95
N PHE A 344 -10.12 17.24 -11.19
CA PHE A 344 -11.51 16.75 -11.26
C PHE A 344 -12.30 16.94 -9.96
#